data_AF-A0AAD3NWK2-F1
#
_entry.id   AF-A0AAD3NWK2-F1
#
_cell.length_a   1.000
_cell.length_b   1.000
_cell.length_c   1.000
_cell.angle_alpha   90.00
_cell.angle_beta   90.00
_cell.angle_gamma   90.00
#
_symmetry.space_group_name_H-M   'P 1'
#
loop_
_entity.id
_entity.type
_entity.pdbx_description
1 polymer ?
#
loop_
_entity_poly.entity_id
_entity_poly.type
_entity_poly.pdbx_seq_one_letter_code
_entity_poly.pdbx_strand_id
1 'polypeptide(L)'
;MARFHPLKVTDVRRETRDAVVVTLAPRDEDRALFGFVQGQYLTFRRDFDGEELRRSYSICAGVDDGCLKVGIKRVEGGAFSTWANENLVPGVEI
;
A
#
# COMPACT_ATOMS: atom_id res chain seq x y z
N MET A 1 0.08 -21.13 -3.23
CA MET A 1 0.76 -19.92 -3.75
C MET A 1 0.04 -18.70 -3.21
N ALA A 2 0.77 -17.68 -2.74
CA ALA A 2 0.16 -16.41 -2.38
C ALA A 2 -0.36 -15.72 -3.66
N ARG A 3 -1.65 -15.43 -3.70
CA ARG A 3 -2.28 -14.71 -4.82
C ARG A 3 -2.20 -13.21 -4.51
N PHE A 4 -1.73 -12.44 -5.48
CA PHE A 4 -1.72 -10.98 -5.40
C PHE A 4 -2.96 -10.43 -6.11
N HIS A 5 -3.60 -9.45 -5.50
CA HIS A 5 -4.78 -8.78 -6.01
C HIS A 5 -4.45 -7.28 -6.16
N PRO A 6 -4.83 -6.65 -7.29
CA PRO A 6 -4.56 -5.24 -7.51
C PRO A 6 -5.37 -4.39 -6.53
N LEU A 7 -4.72 -3.40 -5.94
CA LEU A 7 -5.33 -2.37 -5.11
C LEU A 7 -5.23 -1.02 -5.81
N LYS A 8 -6.36 -0.33 -5.94
CA LYS A 8 -6.40 1.03 -6.46
C LYS A 8 -5.96 1.99 -5.37
N VAL A 9 -5.00 2.84 -5.67
CA VAL A 9 -4.61 3.97 -4.81
C VAL A 9 -5.65 5.06 -4.97
N THR A 10 -6.41 5.33 -3.91
CA THR A 10 -7.47 6.33 -3.92
C THR A 10 -7.00 7.68 -3.37
N ASP A 11 -6.02 7.67 -2.47
CA ASP A 11 -5.43 8.87 -1.90
C ASP A 11 -3.97 8.62 -1.48
N VAL A 12 -3.14 9.65 -1.59
CA VAL A 12 -1.74 9.65 -1.12
C VAL A 12 -1.52 10.94 -0.35
N ARG A 13 -1.53 10.84 0.97
CA ARG A 13 -1.37 11.98 1.87
C ARG A 13 0.02 11.98 2.48
N ARG A 14 0.74 13.10 2.37
CA ARG A 14 2.00 13.28 3.07
C ARG A 14 1.73 13.58 4.54
N GLU A 15 2.17 12.69 5.43
CA GLU A 15 2.01 12.83 6.88
C GLU A 15 3.22 13.53 7.50
N THR A 16 4.43 13.20 7.00
CA THR A 16 5.68 13.87 7.43
C THR A 16 6.58 14.12 6.23
N ARG A 17 7.73 14.77 6.45
CA ARG A 17 8.74 14.98 5.39
C ARG A 17 9.10 13.69 4.67
N ASP A 18 9.19 12.59 5.41
CA ASP A 18 9.68 11.30 4.93
C ASP A 18 8.63 10.18 5.05
N ALA A 19 7.35 10.50 5.17
CA ALA A 19 6.31 9.47 5.21
C ALA A 19 5.00 9.91 4.54
N VAL A 20 4.40 8.97 3.84
CA VAL A 20 3.06 9.08 3.24
C VAL A 20 2.12 8.04 3.83
N VAL A 21 0.85 8.40 3.93
CA VAL A 21 -0.26 7.49 4.17
C VAL A 21 -0.96 7.27 2.84
N VAL A 22 -1.06 6.01 2.43
CA VAL A 22 -1.68 5.60 1.17
C VAL A 22 -3.01 4.96 1.49
N THR A 23 -4.08 5.50 0.92
CA THR A 23 -5.41 4.90 0.97
C THR A 23 -5.62 4.02 -0.25
N LEU A 24 -6.09 2.79 0.00
CA LEU A 24 -6.22 1.73 -0.98
C LEU A 24 -7.65 1.20 -1.00
N ALA A 25 -8.12 0.86 -2.19
CA ALA A 25 -9.39 0.20 -2.40
C ALA A 25 -9.19 -1.05 -3.28
N PRO A 26 -9.62 -2.24 -2.83
CA PRO A 26 -9.70 -3.39 -3.72
C PRO A 26 -10.77 -3.18 -4.78
N ARG A 27 -10.68 -3.97 -5.86
CA ARG A 27 -11.78 -4.10 -6.81
C ARG A 27 -13.01 -4.66 -6.09
N ASP A 28 -14.21 -4.32 -6.58
CA ASP A 28 -15.44 -4.73 -5.91
C ASP A 28 -15.59 -6.25 -5.79
N GLU A 29 -15.09 -7.00 -6.77
CA GLU A 29 -15.03 -8.47 -6.76
C GLU A 29 -14.09 -9.05 -5.68
N ASP A 30 -13.04 -8.32 -5.33
CA ASP A 30 -12.02 -8.74 -4.37
C ASP A 30 -12.29 -8.21 -2.95
N ARG A 31 -13.27 -7.32 -2.76
CA ARG A 31 -13.52 -6.61 -1.49
C ARG A 31 -13.65 -7.56 -0.29
N ALA A 32 -14.27 -8.72 -0.48
CA ALA A 32 -14.44 -9.72 0.57
C ALA A 32 -13.12 -10.36 1.05
N LEU A 33 -12.06 -10.30 0.25
CA LEU A 33 -10.74 -10.86 0.56
C LEU A 33 -9.88 -9.94 1.44
N PHE A 34 -10.26 -8.66 1.55
CA PHE A 34 -9.49 -7.64 2.25
C PHE A 34 -10.07 -7.27 3.62
N GLY A 35 -10.93 -8.13 4.18
CA GLY A 35 -11.26 -8.07 5.61
C GLY A 35 -10.01 -8.31 6.45
N PHE A 36 -9.74 -7.43 7.41
CA PHE A 36 -8.54 -7.51 8.25
C PHE A 36 -8.89 -7.36 9.73
N VAL A 37 -7.97 -7.78 10.60
CA VAL A 37 -8.01 -7.47 12.03
C VAL A 37 -6.86 -6.56 12.40
N GLN A 38 -6.99 -5.87 13.53
CA GLN A 38 -5.99 -4.93 14.02
C GLN A 38 -4.61 -5.61 14.17
N GLY A 39 -3.57 -4.93 13.73
CA GLY A 39 -2.19 -5.45 13.73
C GLY A 39 -1.78 -6.22 12.47
N GLN A 40 -2.69 -6.47 11.53
CA GLN A 40 -2.33 -7.06 10.23
C GLN A 40 -1.66 -6.06 9.28
N TYR A 41 -1.07 -6.60 8.21
CA TYR A 41 -0.32 -5.86 7.21
C TYR A 41 -0.68 -6.33 5.80
N LEU A 42 -0.46 -5.46 4.83
CA LEU A 42 -0.53 -5.78 3.40
C LEU A 42 0.88 -6.00 2.86
N THR A 43 1.03 -6.97 1.95
CA THR A 43 2.30 -7.20 1.24
C THR A 43 2.14 -6.75 -0.21
N PHE A 44 2.92 -5.75 -0.58
CA PHE A 44 2.97 -5.21 -1.93
C PHE A 44 4.11 -5.85 -2.69
N ARG A 45 3.91 -5.97 -4.01
CA ARG A 45 4.87 -6.55 -4.92
C ARG A 45 4.98 -5.64 -6.13
N ARG A 46 6.19 -5.24 -6.47
CA ARG A 46 6.45 -4.35 -7.60
C ARG A 46 7.80 -4.67 -8.20
N ASP A 47 7.87 -4.62 -9.52
CA ASP A 47 9.11 -4.70 -10.27
C ASP A 47 9.81 -3.33 -10.31
N PHE A 48 11.09 -3.33 -10.01
CA PHE A 48 11.98 -2.18 -10.19
C PHE A 48 13.13 -2.62 -11.07
N ASP A 49 13.11 -2.19 -12.33
CA ASP A 49 14.15 -2.48 -13.33
C ASP A 49 14.48 -3.98 -13.48
N GLY A 50 13.46 -4.84 -13.43
CA GLY A 50 13.60 -6.30 -13.53
C GLY A 50 13.85 -7.02 -12.20
N GLU A 51 13.91 -6.29 -11.08
CA GLU A 51 13.96 -6.87 -9.74
C GLU A 51 12.58 -6.80 -9.05
N GLU A 52 11.97 -7.97 -8.81
CA GLU A 52 10.71 -8.05 -8.07
C GLU A 52 10.96 -7.82 -6.57
N LEU A 53 10.52 -6.66 -6.07
CA LEU A 53 10.58 -6.32 -4.66
C LEU A 53 9.24 -6.54 -3.98
N ARG A 54 9.29 -7.18 -2.81
CA ARG A 54 8.13 -7.39 -1.93
C ARG A 54 8.32 -6.68 -0.61
N ARG A 55 7.35 -5.88 -0.19
CA ARG A 55 7.40 -5.14 1.07
C ARG A 55 6.06 -5.18 1.77
N SER A 56 6.10 -5.37 3.09
CA SER A 56 4.92 -5.42 3.93
C SER A 56 4.77 -4.13 4.71
N TYR A 57 3.57 -3.58 4.73
CA TYR A 57 3.23 -2.39 5.51
C TYR A 57 2.00 -2.65 6.37
N SER A 58 2.09 -2.29 7.65
CA SER A 58 1.00 -2.44 8.60
C SER A 58 -0.19 -1.58 8.20
N ILE A 59 -1.39 -2.14 8.37
CA ILE A 59 -2.63 -1.41 8.13
C ILE A 59 -2.82 -0.41 9.28
N CYS A 60 -3.03 0.86 8.93
CA CYS A 60 -3.29 1.96 9.85
C CYS A 60 -4.71 2.54 9.68
N ALA A 61 -5.68 1.67 9.41
CA ALA A 61 -7.11 1.99 9.34
C ALA A 61 -7.90 1.15 10.35
N GLY A 62 -9.05 1.68 10.78
CA GLY A 62 -10.04 0.91 11.52
C GLY A 62 -10.73 -0.13 10.63
N VAL A 63 -11.14 -1.26 11.22
CA VAL A 63 -11.84 -2.33 10.47
C VAL A 63 -13.16 -1.82 9.87
N ASP A 64 -13.78 -0.84 10.53
CA ASP A 64 -15.04 -0.22 10.14
C ASP A 64 -14.86 1.08 9.32
N ASP A 65 -13.62 1.50 9.02
CA ASP A 65 -13.35 2.74 8.26
C ASP A 65 -13.72 2.60 6.76
N GLY A 66 -14.05 1.40 6.30
CA GLY A 66 -14.43 1.12 4.91
C GLY A 66 -13.30 1.30 3.90
N CYS A 67 -12.07 1.51 4.34
CA CYS A 67 -10.90 1.71 3.50
C CYS A 67 -9.65 1.03 4.10
N LEU A 68 -8.71 0.68 3.23
CA LEU A 68 -7.39 0.22 3.66
C LEU A 68 -6.45 1.41 3.67
N LYS A 69 -5.68 1.58 4.74
CA LYS A 69 -4.60 2.58 4.79
C LYS A 69 -3.32 1.94 5.23
N VAL A 70 -2.21 2.34 4.61
CA VAL A 70 -0.87 1.92 5.02
C VAL A 70 0.04 3.14 5.12
N GLY A 71 0.87 3.16 6.16
CA GLY A 71 1.91 4.17 6.33
C GLY A 71 3.23 3.71 5.73
N ILE A 72 3.79 4.51 4.83
CA ILE A 72 5.06 4.21 4.16
C ILE A 72 6.08 5.29 4.47
N LYS A 73 6.99 4.98 5.40
CA LYS A 73 8.16 5.81 5.68
C LYS A 73 9.26 5.54 4.65
N ARG A 74 9.80 6.60 4.06
CA ARG A 74 10.98 6.57 3.19
C ARG A 74 12.17 6.06 4.00
N VAL A 75 12.89 5.10 3.41
CA VAL A 75 14.11 4.53 3.97
C VAL A 75 15.20 4.77 2.94
N GLU A 76 16.36 5.25 3.40
CA GLU A 76 17.51 5.47 2.54
C GLU A 76 17.91 4.17 1.83
N GLY A 77 18.09 4.22 0.51
CA GLY A 77 18.34 3.04 -0.33
C GLY A 77 17.13 2.13 -0.56
N GLY A 78 15.96 2.44 0.00
CA GLY A 78 14.74 1.64 -0.19
C GLY A 78 14.02 1.99 -1.48
N ALA A 79 14.04 1.11 -2.48
CA ALA A 79 13.38 1.34 -3.77
C ALA A 79 11.86 1.56 -3.63
N PHE A 80 11.14 0.65 -2.95
CA PHE A 80 9.69 0.76 -2.80
C PHE A 80 9.27 1.98 -1.97
N SER A 81 9.92 2.22 -0.83
CA SER A 81 9.54 3.32 0.06
C SER A 81 9.87 4.69 -0.53
N THR A 82 10.97 4.80 -1.30
CA THR A 82 11.30 6.01 -2.07
C THR A 82 10.28 6.24 -3.18
N TRP A 83 9.99 5.21 -3.98
CA TRP A 83 8.98 5.30 -5.02
C TRP A 83 7.60 5.71 -4.47
N ALA A 84 7.16 5.10 -3.37
CA ALA A 84 5.90 5.42 -2.73
C ALA A 84 5.85 6.88 -2.21
N ASN A 85 6.99 7.42 -1.74
CA ASN A 85 7.05 8.79 -1.23
C ASN A 85 7.20 9.84 -2.33
N GLU A 86 7.72 9.50 -3.51
CA GLU A 86 8.11 10.48 -4.53
C GLU A 86 7.28 10.39 -5.82
N ASN A 87 6.77 9.21 -6.15
CA ASN A 87 6.17 8.93 -7.47
C ASN A 87 4.76 8.34 -7.39
N LEU A 88 4.35 7.81 -6.24
CA LEU A 88 3.02 7.23 -6.09
C LEU A 88 1.96 8.33 -6.04
N VAL A 89 0.94 8.21 -6.88
CA VAL A 89 -0.15 9.17 -7.02
C VAL A 89 -1.51 8.45 -7.01
N PRO A 90 -2.60 9.13 -6.60
CA PRO A 90 -3.95 8.58 -6.73
C PRO A 90 -4.29 8.18 -8.17
N GLY A 91 -5.09 7.12 -8.31
CA GLY A 91 -5.58 6.61 -9.60
C GLY A 91 -4.78 5.44 -10.16
N VAL A 92 -3.58 5.15 -9.65
CA VAL A 92 -2.79 3.98 -10.06
C VAL A 92 -3.26 2.71 -9.36
N GLU A 93 -3.04 1.55 -10.00
CA GLU A 93 -3.21 0.23 -9.38
C GLU A 93 -1.84 -0.34 -9.00
N ILE A 94 -1.76 -0.95 -7.81
CA ILE A 94 -0.55 -1.56 -7.25
C ILE A 94 -0.80 -2.98 -6.73
#